data_AF-A0A5S4FKM9-F1
#
_entry.id   AF-A0A5S4FKM9-F1
#
_cell.length_a   1.000
_cell.length_b   1.000
_cell.length_c   1.000
_cell.angle_alpha   90.00
_cell.angle_beta   90.00
_cell.angle_gamma   90.00
#
_symmetry.space_group_name_H-M   'P 1'
#
loop_
_entity.id
_entity.type
_entity.pdbx_description
1 polymer ?
#
loop_
_entity_poly.entity_id
_entity_poly.type
_entity_poly.pdbx_seq_one_letter_code
_entity_poly.pdbx_strand_id
1 'polypeptide(L)'
;TNPPVPPATAGATATGVTGAGYTNNDLDAATATTLFDVDTMNDQVSVQSPANAGNLAPTGKPAVDAATDAGFDIYSKLNNGVTVSNTAYATLKVRGAYRLYTVNVLTGMANLVGTFPGSRQVTDIAVQLDK
;
A
#
# COMPACT_ATOMS: atom_id res chain seq x y z
N THR A 1 13.64 25.08 -0.11
CA THR A 1 13.51 23.71 0.40
C THR A 1 12.12 23.23 0.03
N ASN A 2 11.96 22.07 -0.60
CA ASN A 2 10.63 21.52 -0.87
C ASN A 2 9.93 21.32 0.48
N PRO A 3 8.75 21.90 0.75
CA PRO A 3 8.09 21.68 2.02
C PRO A 3 7.83 20.18 2.20
N PRO A 4 8.06 19.64 3.41
CA PRO A 4 7.57 18.31 3.77
C PRO A 4 6.09 18.24 3.38
N VAL A 5 5.65 17.12 2.80
CA VAL A 5 4.23 16.87 2.53
C VAL A 5 3.49 17.22 3.83
N PRO A 6 2.57 18.20 3.82
CA PRO A 6 1.86 18.60 5.03
C PRO A 6 1.17 17.37 5.63
N PRO A 7 0.99 17.30 6.96
CA PRO A 7 0.05 16.38 7.56
C PRO A 7 -1.30 16.46 6.82
N ALA A 8 -2.05 15.35 6.77
CA ALA A 8 -3.37 15.33 6.14
C ALA A 8 -4.17 16.57 6.55
N THR A 9 -4.81 17.22 5.59
CA THR A 9 -5.65 18.38 5.87
C THR A 9 -6.82 17.91 6.75
N ALA A 10 -6.85 18.36 8.00
CA ALA A 10 -7.85 17.91 8.97
C ALA A 10 -9.27 18.19 8.42
N GLY A 11 -10.12 17.15 8.42
CA GLY A 11 -11.51 17.23 7.95
C GLY A 11 -11.71 16.99 6.44
N ALA A 12 -10.65 16.82 5.65
CA ALA A 12 -10.79 16.40 4.25
C ALA A 12 -11.04 14.89 4.17
N THR A 13 -12.08 14.49 3.44
CA THR A 13 -12.34 13.06 3.14
C THR A 13 -11.49 12.65 1.95
N ALA A 14 -10.70 11.59 2.09
CA ALA A 14 -9.99 11.00 0.95
C ALA A 14 -10.99 10.28 0.04
N THR A 15 -10.99 10.63 -1.25
CA THR A 15 -11.89 10.05 -2.27
C THR A 15 -11.17 9.10 -3.22
N GLY A 16 -9.89 8.83 -2.97
CA GLY A 16 -9.01 8.09 -3.87
C GLY A 16 -8.35 6.85 -3.27
N VAL A 17 -8.75 6.41 -2.07
CA VAL A 17 -8.25 5.16 -1.47
C VAL A 17 -8.70 3.98 -2.33
N THR A 18 -7.74 3.27 -2.91
CA THR A 18 -7.99 2.18 -3.87
C THR A 18 -7.46 0.83 -3.42
N GLY A 19 -6.63 0.79 -2.38
CA GLY A 19 -6.19 -0.45 -1.76
C GLY A 19 -5.71 -0.22 -0.34
N ALA A 20 -5.81 -1.25 0.50
CA ALA A 20 -5.37 -1.20 1.87
C ALA A 20 -4.84 -2.57 2.32
N GLY A 21 -3.82 -2.57 3.18
CA GLY A 21 -3.17 -3.79 3.64
C GLY A 21 -2.60 -3.64 5.04
N TYR A 22 -2.59 -4.73 5.80
CA TYR A 22 -2.08 -4.78 7.15
C TYR A 22 -0.66 -5.31 7.20
N THR A 23 0.22 -4.65 7.95
CA THR A 23 1.48 -5.27 8.37
C THR A 23 1.22 -6.34 9.40
N ASN A 24 2.18 -7.26 9.52
CA ASN A 24 2.22 -8.25 10.60
C ASN A 24 0.99 -9.17 10.60
N ASN A 25 0.61 -9.65 9.42
CA ASN A 25 -0.41 -10.69 9.30
C ASN A 25 0.19 -12.01 9.79
N ASP A 26 0.18 -12.20 11.11
CA ASP A 26 0.56 -13.42 11.82
C ASP A 26 -0.47 -13.77 12.89
N LEU A 27 -0.28 -14.90 13.57
CA LEU A 27 -1.20 -15.40 14.60
C LEU A 27 -0.67 -15.16 16.03
N ASP A 28 0.40 -14.38 16.19
CA ASP A 28 0.97 -14.07 17.50
C ASP A 28 0.21 -12.89 18.14
N ALA A 29 -0.40 -13.14 19.30
CA ALA A 29 -1.15 -12.13 20.05
C ALA A 29 -0.28 -10.97 20.55
N ALA A 30 1.05 -11.12 20.56
CA ALA A 30 2.00 -10.06 20.92
C ALA A 30 2.33 -9.11 19.75
N THR A 31 1.97 -9.47 18.51
CA THR A 31 2.26 -8.65 17.34
C THR A 31 1.08 -7.75 16.99
N ALA A 32 1.31 -6.44 17.01
CA ALA A 32 0.31 -5.48 16.55
C ALA A 32 0.35 -5.31 15.03
N THR A 33 -0.83 -5.09 14.43
CA THR A 33 -0.97 -4.79 13.00
C THR A 33 -1.09 -3.28 12.77
N THR A 34 -0.54 -2.78 11.67
CA THR A 34 -0.75 -1.40 11.22
C THR A 34 -1.39 -1.41 9.84
N LEU A 35 -2.47 -0.64 9.65
CA LEU A 35 -3.13 -0.47 8.37
C LEU A 35 -2.44 0.60 7.53
N PHE A 36 -2.15 0.28 6.28
CA PHE A 36 -1.68 1.24 5.28
C PHE A 36 -2.63 1.28 4.09
N ASP A 37 -2.81 2.48 3.55
CA ASP A 37 -3.72 2.78 2.45
C ASP A 37 -2.93 3.36 1.27
N VAL A 38 -3.31 2.94 0.06
CA VAL A 38 -2.87 3.54 -1.19
C VAL A 38 -3.98 4.44 -1.72
N ASP A 39 -3.65 5.69 -1.96
CA ASP A 39 -4.52 6.68 -2.58
C ASP A 39 -3.95 7.07 -3.94
N THR A 40 -4.55 6.53 -5.00
CA THR A 40 -4.14 6.78 -6.40
C THR A 40 -4.61 8.13 -6.94
N MET A 41 -5.51 8.83 -6.26
CA MET A 41 -5.91 10.17 -6.69
C MET A 41 -4.89 11.22 -6.28
N ASN A 42 -4.26 11.02 -5.12
CA ASN A 42 -3.23 11.92 -4.58
C ASN A 42 -1.79 11.41 -4.77
N ASP A 43 -1.65 10.24 -5.39
CA ASP A 43 -0.42 9.44 -5.51
C ASP A 43 0.31 9.40 -4.16
N GLN A 44 -0.31 8.78 -3.15
CA GLN A 44 0.24 8.72 -1.79
C GLN A 44 -0.02 7.37 -1.10
N VAL A 45 0.89 7.02 -0.18
CA VAL A 45 0.67 5.99 0.83
C VAL A 45 0.42 6.67 2.16
N SER A 46 -0.57 6.20 2.91
CA SER A 46 -0.89 6.70 4.24
C SER A 46 -0.93 5.58 5.26
N VAL A 47 -0.64 5.90 6.52
CA VAL A 47 -1.01 5.04 7.64
C VAL A 47 -2.41 5.43 8.11
N GLN A 48 -3.27 4.45 8.39
CA GLN A 48 -4.58 4.68 9.00
C GLN A 48 -4.57 4.31 10.47
N SER A 49 -4.73 5.31 11.34
CA SER A 49 -4.62 5.12 12.78
C SER A 49 -5.58 6.02 13.58
N PRO A 50 -6.45 5.45 14.44
CA PRO A 50 -6.75 4.02 14.56
C PRO A 50 -7.30 3.43 13.24
N ALA A 51 -7.04 2.14 13.00
CA ALA A 51 -7.40 1.48 11.74
C ALA A 51 -8.91 1.51 11.42
N ASN A 52 -9.78 1.59 12.44
CA ASN A 52 -11.23 1.68 12.27
C ASN A 52 -11.77 3.13 12.27
N ALA A 53 -10.91 4.13 12.47
CA ALA A 53 -11.32 5.53 12.55
C ALA A 53 -11.28 6.25 11.19
N GLY A 54 -10.65 5.66 10.17
CA GLY A 54 -10.57 6.27 8.82
C GLY A 54 -9.63 7.47 8.71
N ASN A 55 -8.89 7.81 9.77
CA ASN A 55 -7.94 8.93 9.74
C ASN A 55 -6.65 8.51 9.03
N LEU A 56 -6.33 9.18 7.92
CA LEU A 56 -5.13 8.93 7.13
C LEU A 56 -4.01 9.91 7.48
N ALA A 57 -2.81 9.39 7.71
CA ALA A 57 -1.59 10.18 7.84
C ALA A 57 -0.62 9.82 6.69
N PRO A 58 -0.41 10.73 5.72
CA PRO A 58 0.49 10.50 4.60
C PRO A 58 1.91 10.18 5.07
N THR A 59 2.47 9.12 4.50
CA THR A 59 3.85 8.68 4.75
C THR A 59 4.78 9.10 3.62
N GLY A 60 4.26 9.15 2.40
CA GLY A 60 4.98 9.64 1.23
C GLY A 60 4.24 9.35 -0.05
N LYS A 61 4.87 9.71 -1.17
CA LYS A 61 4.26 9.61 -2.50
C LYS A 61 4.95 8.55 -3.36
N PRO A 62 4.23 7.59 -3.95
CA PRO A 62 4.74 6.82 -5.08
C PRO A 62 5.24 7.76 -6.17
N ALA A 63 6.45 7.50 -6.67
CA ALA A 63 7.01 8.18 -7.83
C ALA A 63 6.36 7.70 -9.16
N VAL A 64 5.12 7.22 -9.11
CA VAL A 64 4.35 6.71 -10.24
C VAL A 64 2.94 7.29 -10.19
N ASP A 65 2.49 7.85 -11.31
CA ASP A 65 1.12 8.32 -11.53
C ASP A 65 0.25 7.12 -11.92
N ALA A 66 -0.54 6.66 -10.96
CA ALA A 66 -1.34 5.45 -11.07
C ALA A 66 -2.80 5.77 -11.38
N ALA A 67 -3.40 5.06 -12.33
CA ALA A 67 -4.84 5.14 -12.54
C ALA A 67 -5.60 4.53 -11.35
N THR A 68 -6.91 4.82 -11.28
CA THR A 68 -7.79 4.41 -10.18
C THR A 68 -8.00 2.89 -10.03
N ASP A 69 -7.57 2.11 -11.01
CA ASP A 69 -7.64 0.66 -10.99
C ASP A 69 -6.33 0.10 -10.43
N ALA A 70 -6.35 -0.20 -9.14
CA ALA A 70 -5.20 -0.61 -8.36
C ALA A 70 -5.58 -1.59 -7.25
N GLY A 71 -4.61 -2.42 -6.88
CA GLY A 71 -4.69 -3.35 -5.76
C GLY A 71 -3.46 -3.21 -4.87
N PHE A 72 -3.60 -3.57 -3.61
CA PHE A 72 -2.54 -3.43 -2.62
C PHE A 72 -2.69 -4.48 -1.53
N ASP A 73 -1.59 -5.17 -1.21
CA ASP A 73 -1.55 -6.10 -0.09
C ASP A 73 -0.13 -6.16 0.50
N ILE A 74 -0.02 -6.58 1.76
CA ILE A 74 1.24 -6.64 2.49
C ILE A 74 1.53 -8.08 2.90
N TYR A 75 2.63 -8.61 2.37
CA TYR A 75 3.12 -9.93 2.72
C TYR A 75 3.96 -9.86 4.00
N SER A 76 3.60 -10.67 4.99
CA SER A 76 4.37 -10.87 6.21
C SER A 76 5.16 -12.17 6.10
N LYS A 77 6.49 -12.06 6.11
CA LYS A 77 7.39 -13.21 6.23
C LYS A 77 7.46 -13.62 7.68
N LEU A 78 7.26 -14.90 7.97
CA LEU A 78 7.26 -15.43 9.33
C LEU A 78 8.56 -16.18 9.65
N ASN A 79 8.92 -16.18 10.93
CA ASN A 79 9.88 -17.10 11.52
C ASN A 79 9.27 -17.61 12.83
N ASN A 80 9.09 -18.92 12.95
CA ASN A 80 8.40 -19.54 14.09
C ASN A 80 7.01 -18.93 14.37
N GLY A 81 6.24 -18.61 13.32
CA GLY A 81 4.90 -18.06 13.44
C GLY A 81 4.83 -16.56 13.75
N VAL A 82 5.96 -15.86 13.85
CA VAL A 82 6.04 -14.42 14.15
C VAL A 82 6.60 -13.67 12.95
N THR A 83 6.02 -12.51 12.62
CA THR A 83 6.52 -11.67 11.52
C THR A 83 7.95 -11.18 11.75
N VAL A 84 8.83 -11.43 10.79
CA VAL A 84 10.21 -10.91 10.78
C VAL A 84 10.44 -9.82 9.72
N SER A 85 9.59 -9.74 8.70
CA SER A 85 9.63 -8.66 7.73
C SER A 85 8.30 -8.52 6.99
N ASN A 86 7.96 -7.29 6.60
CA ASN A 86 6.80 -6.99 5.76
C ASN A 86 7.26 -6.52 4.38
N THR A 87 6.61 -6.98 3.32
CA THR A 87 6.82 -6.49 1.95
C THR A 87 5.47 -6.13 1.35
N ALA A 88 5.26 -4.84 1.07
CA ALA A 88 4.04 -4.39 0.43
C ALA A 88 4.15 -4.50 -1.09
N TYR A 89 3.08 -4.98 -1.70
CA TYR A 89 2.94 -5.10 -3.15
C TYR A 89 1.75 -4.28 -3.62
N ALA A 90 1.86 -3.72 -4.82
CA ALA A 90 0.76 -3.04 -5.48
C ALA A 90 0.65 -3.46 -6.93
N THR A 91 -0.57 -3.70 -7.40
CA THR A 91 -0.88 -3.72 -8.83
C THR A 91 -1.34 -2.35 -9.24
N LEU A 92 -0.59 -1.69 -10.12
CA LEU A 92 -0.89 -0.33 -10.57
C LEU A 92 -0.99 -0.30 -12.09
N LYS A 93 -2.00 0.41 -12.60
CA LYS A 93 -2.09 0.75 -14.02
C LYS A 93 -1.40 2.08 -14.26
N VAL A 94 -0.23 2.03 -14.89
CA VAL A 94 0.60 3.22 -15.18
C VAL A 94 0.75 3.34 -16.69
N ARG A 95 0.44 4.51 -17.28
CA ARG A 95 0.58 4.75 -18.74
C ARG A 95 -0.06 3.64 -19.60
N GLY A 96 -1.24 3.15 -19.19
CA GLY A 96 -2.03 2.16 -19.92
C GLY A 96 -1.67 0.69 -19.70
N ALA A 97 -0.63 0.37 -18.92
CA ALA A 97 -0.24 -1.02 -18.65
C ALA A 97 -0.31 -1.37 -17.16
N TYR A 98 -0.83 -2.56 -16.87
CA TYR A 98 -0.86 -3.14 -15.54
C TYR A 98 0.51 -3.67 -15.16
N ARG A 99 0.99 -3.28 -13.97
CA ARG A 99 2.31 -3.63 -13.47
C ARG A 99 2.25 -3.99 -11.99
N LEU A 100 3.16 -4.84 -11.56
CA LEU A 100 3.37 -5.20 -10.16
C LEU A 100 4.55 -4.38 -9.61
N TYR A 101 4.36 -3.79 -8.45
CA TYR A 101 5.36 -3.00 -7.73
C TYR A 101 5.57 -3.56 -6.32
N THR A 102 6.78 -3.39 -5.79
CA THR A 102 6.96 -3.30 -4.33
C THR A 102 6.79 -1.86 -3.89
N VAL A 103 6.22 -1.64 -2.72
CA VAL A 103 5.97 -0.31 -2.17
C VAL A 103 6.64 -0.19 -0.81
N ASN A 104 7.42 0.86 -0.59
CA ASN A 104 7.86 1.23 0.74
C ASN A 104 6.75 2.04 1.42
N VAL A 105 6.08 1.44 2.41
CA VAL A 105 4.91 2.04 3.07
C VAL A 105 5.23 3.23 3.98
N LEU A 106 6.50 3.53 4.23
CA LEU A 106 6.92 4.69 5.03
C LEU A 106 7.43 5.86 4.19
N THR A 107 7.77 5.61 2.92
CA THR A 107 8.27 6.66 2.00
C THR A 107 7.38 6.83 0.77
N GLY A 108 6.45 5.92 0.54
CA GLY A 108 5.63 5.81 -0.67
C GLY A 108 6.36 5.23 -1.89
N MET A 109 7.68 5.02 -1.84
CA MET A 109 8.47 4.67 -3.02
C MET A 109 8.03 3.33 -3.63
N ALA A 110 7.60 3.36 -4.89
CA ALA A 110 7.19 2.19 -5.66
C ALA A 110 8.30 1.73 -6.62
N ASN A 111 8.72 0.47 -6.53
CA ASN A 111 9.74 -0.12 -7.40
C ASN A 111 9.11 -1.19 -8.28
N LEU A 112 9.35 -1.12 -9.59
CA LEU A 112 8.78 -2.06 -10.56
C LEU A 112 9.33 -3.47 -10.33
N VAL A 113 8.44 -4.44 -10.12
CA VAL A 113 8.76 -5.88 -10.10
C VAL A 113 8.58 -6.47 -11.50
N GLY A 114 7.47 -6.13 -12.17
CA GLY A 114 7.16 -6.70 -13.48
C GLY A 114 5.93 -6.08 -14.13
N THR A 115 5.74 -6.39 -15.42
CA THR A 115 4.58 -5.94 -16.21
C THR A 115 3.73 -7.15 -16.58
N PHE A 116 2.41 -7.04 -16.41
CA PHE A 116 1.48 -8.09 -16.81
C PHE A 116 1.30 -8.09 -18.34
N PRO A 117 0.92 -9.22 -18.95
CA PRO A 117 0.59 -9.26 -20.38
C PRO A 117 -0.50 -8.25 -20.72
N GLY A 118 -0.35 -7.51 -21.83
CA GLY A 118 -1.29 -6.42 -22.19
C GLY A 118 -2.73 -6.87 -22.44
N SER A 119 -2.96 -8.18 -22.67
CA SER A 119 -4.29 -8.78 -22.78
C SER A 119 -4.93 -9.13 -21.43
N ARG A 120 -4.24 -8.86 -20.31
CA ARG A 120 -4.73 -9.12 -18.95
C ARG A 120 -4.89 -7.82 -18.21
N GLN A 121 -6.09 -7.62 -17.69
CA GLN A 121 -6.38 -6.58 -16.72
C GLN A 121 -6.17 -7.19 -15.34
N VAL A 122 -5.35 -6.56 -14.49
CA VAL A 122 -5.08 -7.02 -13.13
C VAL A 122 -5.43 -5.87 -12.19
N THR A 123 -6.60 -5.99 -11.59
CA THR A 123 -7.19 -4.94 -10.75
C THR A 123 -6.76 -5.08 -9.30
N ASP A 124 -6.45 -6.31 -8.87
CA ASP A 124 -6.17 -6.60 -7.47
C ASP A 124 -5.20 -7.77 -7.26
N ILE A 125 -4.63 -7.84 -6.06
CA ILE A 125 -3.82 -8.95 -5.56
C ILE A 125 -4.18 -9.26 -4.11
N ALA A 126 -4.05 -10.54 -3.77
CA ALA A 126 -3.94 -10.97 -2.38
C ALA A 126 -2.68 -11.81 -2.25
N VAL A 127 -1.87 -11.56 -1.23
CA VAL A 127 -0.69 -12.37 -0.93
C VAL A 127 -1.04 -13.41 0.11
N GLN A 128 -0.53 -14.63 -0.09
CA GLN A 128 -0.80 -15.72 0.83
C GLN A 128 -0.14 -15.44 2.19
N LEU A 129 -0.80 -15.88 3.26
CA LEU A 129 -0.16 -16.05 4.55
C LEU A 129 1.02 -17.03 4.43
N ASP A 130 2.18 -16.62 4.94
CA ASP A 130 3.33 -17.50 5.10
C ASP A 130 3.01 -18.59 6.13
N LYS A 131 3.45 -19.83 5.90
CA LYS A 131 3.10 -20.99 6.74
C LYS A 131 4.29 -21.48 7.54
#